data_AF-A0A165T6X8-F1
#
_entry.id   AF-A0A165T6X8-F1
#
_cell.length_a   1.000
_cell.length_b   1.000
_cell.length_c   1.000
_cell.angle_alpha   90.00
_cell.angle_beta   90.00
_cell.angle_gamma   90.00
#
_symmetry.space_group_name_H-M   'P 1'
#
loop_
_entity.id
_entity.type
_entity.pdbx_description
1 polymer ?
#
loop_
_entity_poly.entity_id
_entity_poly.type
_entity_poly.pdbx_seq_one_letter_code
_entity_poly.pdbx_strand_id
1 'polypeptide(L)'
;MDPETNTYPVLAALRHNGTRYEPGDTVDMTEAQAETLQALGILSEAEAPDPAAIEVSTDERKAAILEAISRLTSEADFTKDGTPKVKAVELLTKFDVSADEIKAIHADLQAKAPANGEQA
;
A
#
# COMPACT_ATOMS: atom_id res chain seq x y z
N MET A 1 -19.70 19.95 8.78
CA MET A 1 -18.50 20.41 8.09
C MET A 1 -17.43 20.45 9.15
N ASP A 2 -16.87 19.28 9.41
CA ASP A 2 -15.70 19.12 10.25
C ASP A 2 -14.53 19.79 9.52
N PRO A 3 -13.73 20.64 10.19
CA PRO A 3 -12.63 21.31 9.53
C PRO A 3 -11.61 20.26 9.08
N GLU A 4 -11.24 20.27 7.80
CA GLU A 4 -10.21 19.41 7.26
C GLU A 4 -8.89 19.69 7.99
N THR A 5 -8.35 18.67 8.65
CA THR A 5 -7.04 18.71 9.31
C THR A 5 -6.00 18.14 8.37
N ASN A 6 -4.91 18.89 8.18
CA ASN A 6 -3.76 18.43 7.43
C ASN A 6 -2.60 18.15 8.40
N THR A 7 -1.68 17.29 7.98
CA THR A 7 -0.47 16.96 8.73
C THR A 7 0.67 17.89 8.31
N TYR A 8 1.30 18.53 9.29
CA TYR A 8 2.37 19.49 9.05
C TYR A 8 3.65 19.04 9.78
N PRO A 9 4.80 19.01 9.09
CA PRO A 9 6.07 18.71 9.72
C PRO A 9 6.57 19.90 10.54
N VAL A 10 7.09 19.60 11.72
CA VAL A 10 7.56 20.56 12.71
C VAL A 10 9.03 20.86 12.44
N LEU A 11 9.35 22.13 12.19
CA LEU A 11 10.71 22.62 11.99
C LEU A 11 11.32 23.17 13.28
N ALA A 12 10.49 23.65 14.20
CA ALA A 12 10.89 24.18 15.50
C ALA A 12 9.98 23.64 16.61
N ALA A 13 10.54 23.41 17.80
CA ALA A 13 9.80 22.81 18.91
C ALA A 13 8.46 23.54 19.17
N LEU A 14 7.36 22.80 19.04
CA LEU A 14 6.00 23.32 19.09
C LEU A 14 5.23 22.64 20.22
N ARG A 15 4.32 23.37 20.87
CA ARG A 15 3.35 22.79 21.79
C ARG A 15 1.95 22.94 21.23
N HIS A 16 1.30 21.83 20.94
CA HIS A 16 -0.05 21.80 20.38
C HIS A 16 -0.90 20.76 21.12
N ASN A 17 -2.12 21.12 21.50
CA ASN A 17 -3.05 20.27 22.28
C ASN A 17 -2.45 19.65 23.55
N GLY A 18 -1.52 20.35 24.20
CA GLY A 18 -0.84 19.87 25.41
C GLY A 18 0.37 18.97 25.14
N THR A 19 0.50 18.43 23.92
CA THR A 19 1.64 17.65 23.45
C THR A 19 2.77 18.57 22.99
N ARG A 20 4.01 18.16 23.26
CA ARG A 20 5.22 18.83 22.76
C ARG A 20 5.75 18.03 21.57
N TYR A 21 5.96 18.73 20.47
CA TYR A 21 6.53 18.21 19.22
C TYR A 21 7.93 18.80 19.06
N GLU A 22 8.89 17.98 18.69
CA GLU A 22 10.27 18.38 18.42
C GLU A 22 10.47 18.64 16.92
N PRO A 23 11.54 19.35 16.52
CA PRO A 23 11.90 19.45 15.10
C PRO A 23 12.06 18.06 14.47
N GLY A 24 11.31 17.78 13.42
CA GLY A 24 11.23 16.47 12.76
C GLY A 24 9.98 15.65 13.10
N ASP A 25 9.19 16.05 14.11
CA ASP A 25 7.87 15.47 14.35
C ASP A 25 6.82 16.01 13.36
N THR A 26 5.65 15.38 13.32
CA THR A 26 4.47 15.87 12.58
C THR A 26 3.33 16.22 13.54
N VAL A 27 2.50 17.19 13.14
CA VAL A 27 1.34 17.63 13.92
C VAL A 27 0.13 17.85 13.01
N ASP A 28 -1.02 17.34 13.44
CA ASP A 28 -2.29 17.52 12.74
C ASP A 28 -2.98 18.80 13.21
N MET A 29 -3.31 19.69 12.27
CA MET A 29 -4.08 20.90 12.57
C MET A 29 -4.79 21.44 11.33
N THR A 30 -5.62 22.46 11.50
CA THR A 30 -6.30 23.11 10.38
C THR A 30 -5.36 24.04 9.63
N GLU A 31 -5.64 24.28 8.35
CA GLU A 31 -4.86 25.22 7.52
C GLU A 31 -4.74 26.62 8.16
N ALA A 32 -5.84 27.13 8.73
CA ALA A 32 -5.83 28.42 9.42
C ALA A 32 -4.89 28.46 10.64
N GLN A 33 -4.73 27.34 11.36
CA GLN A 33 -3.79 27.24 12.47
C GLN A 33 -2.35 27.11 11.98
N ALA A 34 -2.14 26.33 10.91
CA ALA A 34 -0.83 26.11 10.33
C ALA A 34 -0.25 27.36 9.67
N GLU A 35 -1.07 28.18 8.98
CA GLU A 35 -0.62 29.39 8.27
C GLU A 35 0.19 30.32 9.19
N THR A 36 -0.31 30.53 10.41
CA THR A 36 0.38 31.38 11.40
C THR A 36 1.72 30.78 11.83
N LEU A 37 1.79 29.46 11.98
CA LEU A 37 3.00 28.75 12.42
C LEU A 37 4.02 28.58 11.29
N GLN A 38 3.56 28.44 10.05
CA GLN A 38 4.38 28.46 8.84
C GLN A 38 5.00 29.83 8.63
N ALA A 39 4.22 30.91 8.79
CA ALA A 39 4.73 32.28 8.71
C ALA A 39 5.81 32.58 9.77
N LEU A 40 5.77 31.89 10.91
CA LEU A 40 6.79 31.96 11.97
C LEU A 40 7.98 31.01 11.74
N GLY A 41 7.94 30.18 10.68
CA GLY A 41 8.97 29.17 10.39
C GLY A 41 9.00 28.01 11.39
N ILE A 42 7.91 27.78 12.12
CA ILE A 42 7.78 26.70 13.10
C ILE A 42 7.32 25.39 12.43
N LEU A 43 6.46 25.50 11.42
CA LEU A 43 6.00 24.40 10.59
C LEU A 43 6.50 24.58 9.15
N SER A 44 6.67 23.48 8.44
CA SER A 44 6.82 23.53 6.98
C SER A 44 5.46 23.56 6.29
N GLU A 45 5.48 23.70 4.95
CA GLU A 45 4.31 23.47 4.11
C GLU A 45 3.64 22.14 4.46
N ALA A 46 2.31 22.06 4.29
CA ALA A 46 1.58 20.83 4.53
C ALA A 46 2.28 19.72 3.75
N GLU A 47 2.62 18.62 4.42
CA GLU A 47 2.92 17.41 3.68
C GLU A 47 1.57 17.02 3.09
N ALA A 48 1.37 17.36 1.80
CA ALA A 48 0.23 16.88 1.06
C ALA A 48 0.17 15.38 1.34
N PRO A 49 -1.00 14.82 1.71
CA PRO A 49 -1.10 13.40 1.99
C PRO A 49 -0.49 12.69 0.80
N ASP A 50 0.68 12.11 0.98
CA ASP A 50 1.51 11.62 -0.09
C ASP A 50 0.63 10.66 -0.88
N PRO A 51 0.17 10.98 -2.11
CA PRO A 51 -0.61 10.02 -2.87
C PRO A 51 0.28 8.85 -3.33
N ALA A 52 1.56 8.85 -2.93
CA ALA A 52 2.56 7.85 -3.22
C ALA A 52 2.91 6.94 -2.03
N ALA A 53 2.26 7.06 -0.88
CA ALA A 53 2.03 5.89 -0.03
C ALA A 53 0.82 5.13 -0.58
N ILE A 54 0.90 4.72 -1.85
CA ILE A 54 0.22 3.50 -2.27
C ILE A 54 0.99 2.39 -1.56
N GLU A 55 0.81 2.26 -0.24
CA GLU A 55 0.71 0.94 0.35
C GLU A 55 -0.36 0.29 -0.50
N VAL A 56 0.09 -0.43 -1.53
CA VAL A 56 -0.77 -1.26 -2.35
C VAL A 56 -1.50 -2.08 -1.31
N SER A 57 -2.76 -1.71 -1.05
CA SER A 57 -3.49 -2.27 0.07
C SER A 57 -3.40 -3.77 -0.11
N THR A 58 -3.36 -4.53 0.98
CA THR A 58 -3.11 -5.98 0.89
C THR A 58 -4.02 -6.63 -0.18
N ASP A 59 -5.21 -6.08 -0.41
CA ASP A 59 -6.13 -6.37 -1.51
C ASP A 59 -5.64 -6.03 -2.93
N GLU A 60 -5.14 -4.82 -3.21
CA GLU A 60 -4.58 -4.46 -4.53
C GLU A 60 -3.35 -5.31 -4.87
N ARG A 61 -2.52 -5.64 -3.87
CA ARG A 61 -1.31 -6.45 -4.04
C ARG A 61 -1.71 -7.88 -4.38
N LYS A 62 -2.70 -8.42 -3.65
CA LYS A 62 -3.30 -9.72 -3.95
C LYS A 62 -3.93 -9.75 -5.33
N ALA A 63 -4.64 -8.71 -5.74
CA ALA A 63 -5.26 -8.62 -7.06
C ALA A 63 -4.21 -8.62 -8.18
N ALA A 64 -3.13 -7.87 -8.03
CA ALA A 64 -2.02 -7.86 -8.99
C ALA A 64 -1.31 -9.22 -9.08
N ILE A 65 -1.09 -9.90 -7.95
CA ILE A 65 -0.54 -11.27 -7.93
C ILE A 65 -1.50 -12.26 -8.58
N LEU A 66 -2.80 -12.16 -8.29
CA LEU A 66 -3.83 -13.03 -8.86
C LEU A 66 -3.92 -12.87 -10.38
N GLU A 67 -3.90 -11.63 -10.87
CA GLU A 67 -3.88 -11.33 -12.31
C GLU A 67 -2.61 -11.88 -12.96
N ALA A 68 -1.46 -11.69 -12.32
CA ALA A 68 -0.19 -12.24 -12.80
C ALA A 68 -0.25 -13.76 -12.91
N ILE A 69 -0.71 -14.46 -11.86
CA ILE A 69 -0.89 -15.92 -11.85
C ILE A 69 -1.84 -16.37 -12.95
N SER A 70 -2.93 -15.64 -13.20
CA SER A 70 -3.91 -15.96 -14.26
C SER A 70 -3.35 -15.80 -15.69
N ARG A 71 -2.32 -14.95 -15.86
CA ARG A 71 -1.61 -14.78 -17.14
C ARG A 71 -0.52 -15.82 -17.36
N LEU A 72 -0.08 -16.52 -16.32
CA LEU A 72 0.88 -17.61 -16.46
C LEU A 72 0.20 -18.80 -17.14
N THR A 73 0.59 -19.06 -18.37
CA THR A 73 0.02 -20.11 -19.21
C THR A 73 1.07 -21.12 -19.68
N SER A 74 2.36 -20.81 -19.51
CA SER A 74 3.44 -21.72 -19.91
C SER A 74 3.80 -22.64 -18.76
N GLU A 75 3.96 -23.94 -19.02
CA GLU A 75 4.46 -24.91 -18.03
C GLU A 75 5.82 -24.49 -17.44
N ALA A 76 6.60 -23.69 -18.19
CA ALA A 76 7.86 -23.11 -17.74
C ALA A 76 7.71 -22.15 -16.55
N ASP A 77 6.53 -21.56 -16.36
CA ASP A 77 6.25 -20.59 -15.30
C ASP A 77 5.80 -21.27 -13.99
N PHE A 78 5.57 -22.59 -14.02
CA PHE A 78 5.15 -23.36 -12.87
C PHE A 78 6.28 -24.25 -12.34
N THR A 79 6.21 -24.52 -11.05
CA THR A 79 7.02 -25.52 -10.36
C THR A 79 6.49 -26.92 -10.66
N LYS A 80 7.27 -27.97 -10.33
CA LYS A 80 6.85 -29.36 -10.51
C LYS A 80 5.58 -29.71 -9.71
N ASP A 81 5.33 -28.98 -8.63
CA ASP A 81 4.16 -29.09 -7.77
C ASP A 81 2.94 -28.31 -8.31
N GLY A 82 3.03 -27.74 -9.51
CA GLY A 82 1.94 -26.96 -10.12
C GLY A 82 1.72 -25.58 -9.51
N THR A 83 2.62 -25.11 -8.63
CA THR A 83 2.57 -23.75 -8.06
C THR A 83 3.32 -22.76 -8.96
N PRO A 84 2.82 -21.54 -9.18
CA PRO A 84 3.53 -20.51 -9.93
C PRO A 84 4.92 -20.20 -9.36
N LYS A 85 5.90 -19.99 -10.22
CA LYS A 85 7.25 -19.58 -9.81
C LYS A 85 7.27 -18.12 -9.39
N VAL A 86 7.94 -17.84 -8.28
CA VAL A 86 8.14 -16.48 -7.75
C VAL A 86 8.64 -15.52 -8.82
N LYS A 87 9.73 -15.87 -9.50
CA LYS A 87 10.30 -15.06 -10.58
C LYS A 87 9.35 -14.76 -11.74
N ALA A 88 8.42 -15.67 -12.04
CA ALA A 88 7.46 -15.46 -13.13
C ALA A 88 6.39 -14.44 -12.72
N VAL A 89 5.96 -14.50 -11.46
CA VAL A 89 5.02 -13.51 -10.89
C VAL A 89 5.70 -12.15 -10.73
N GLU A 90 6.91 -12.09 -10.16
CA GLU A 90 7.69 -10.84 -10.03
C GLU A 90 7.90 -10.12 -11.36
N LEU A 91 8.14 -10.87 -12.44
CA LEU A 91 8.33 -10.31 -13.79
C LEU A 91 7.06 -9.59 -14.30
N LEU A 92 5.88 -10.12 -13.95
CA LEU A 92 4.59 -9.58 -14.36
C LEU A 92 4.13 -8.44 -13.45
N THR A 93 4.32 -8.58 -12.14
CA THR A 93 3.89 -7.60 -11.14
C THR A 93 4.86 -6.44 -10.99
N LYS A 94 6.14 -6.63 -11.34
CA LYS A 94 7.23 -5.65 -11.16
C LYS A 94 7.48 -5.26 -9.71
N PHE A 95 7.03 -6.07 -8.76
CA PHE A 95 7.33 -5.92 -7.33
C PHE A 95 7.71 -7.27 -6.72
N ASP A 96 8.50 -7.20 -5.66
CA ASP A 96 8.97 -8.37 -4.91
C ASP A 96 7.77 -9.10 -4.28
N VAL A 97 7.68 -10.41 -4.52
CA VAL A 97 6.61 -11.28 -4.00
C VAL A 97 7.21 -12.51 -3.35
N SER A 98 6.63 -12.97 -2.26
CA SER A 98 7.08 -14.19 -1.59
C SER A 98 6.38 -15.45 -2.12
N ALA A 99 7.07 -16.58 -2.02
CA ALA A 99 6.50 -17.89 -2.39
C ALA A 99 5.22 -18.22 -1.60
N ASP A 100 5.17 -17.87 -0.32
CA ASP A 100 3.99 -18.06 0.54
C ASP A 100 2.79 -17.23 0.08
N GLU A 101 3.00 -15.98 -0.35
CA GLU A 101 1.94 -15.12 -0.88
C GLU A 101 1.33 -15.72 -2.16
N ILE A 102 2.19 -16.13 -3.08
CA ILE A 102 1.79 -16.76 -4.35
C ILE A 102 1.02 -18.05 -4.10
N LYS A 103 1.52 -18.90 -3.20
CA LYS A 103 0.89 -20.18 -2.86
C LYS A 103 -0.49 -19.98 -2.23
N ALA A 104 -0.63 -19.02 -1.32
CA ALA A 104 -1.90 -18.71 -0.69
C ALA A 104 -2.94 -18.19 -1.70
N ILE A 105 -2.52 -17.30 -2.60
CA ILE A 105 -3.41 -16.71 -3.63
C ILE A 105 -3.77 -17.75 -4.71
N HIS A 106 -2.81 -18.57 -5.14
CA HIS A 106 -3.06 -19.66 -6.08
C HIS A 106 -4.01 -20.72 -5.49
N ALA A 107 -3.85 -21.05 -4.20
CA ALA A 107 -4.76 -21.96 -3.50
C ALA A 107 -6.18 -21.36 -3.38
N ASP A 108 -6.33 -20.07 -3.05
CA ASP A 108 -7.64 -19.39 -3.05
C ASP A 108 -8.26 -19.40 -4.45
N LEU A 109 -7.45 -19.18 -5.50
CA LEU A 109 -7.90 -19.21 -6.90
C LEU A 109 -8.36 -20.62 -7.32
N GLN A 110 -7.65 -21.67 -6.94
CA GLN A 110 -8.09 -23.05 -7.19
C GLN A 110 -9.34 -23.42 -6.38
N ALA A 111 -9.49 -22.89 -5.16
CA ALA A 111 -10.68 -23.10 -4.34
C ALA A 111 -11.91 -22.31 -4.82
N LYS A 112 -11.71 -21.15 -5.46
CA LYS A 112 -12.76 -20.31 -6.04
C LYS A 112 -13.06 -20.58 -7.51
N ALA A 113 -12.16 -21.22 -8.24
CA ALA A 113 -12.46 -21.73 -9.58
C ALA A 113 -13.60 -22.75 -9.43
N PRO A 114 -14.82 -22.47 -9.93
CA PRO A 114 -15.90 -23.42 -9.82
C PRO A 114 -15.48 -24.69 -10.55
N ALA A 115 -15.87 -25.83 -9.98
CA ALA A 115 -15.95 -27.09 -10.69
C ALA A 115 -16.80 -26.90 -11.96
N ASN A 116 -16.19 -26.46 -13.05
CA ASN A 116 -16.80 -26.49 -14.37
C ASN A 116 -16.44 -27.83 -15.00
N GLY A 117 -17.03 -28.88 -14.44
CA GLY A 117 -16.78 -30.26 -14.81
C GLY A 117 -17.81 -31.18 -14.18
N GLU A 118 -19.11 -30.97 -14.46
CA GLU A 118 -20.09 -32.06 -14.58
C GLU A 118 -21.43 -31.50 -15.12
N GLN A 119 -21.56 -31.38 -16.45
CA GLN A 119 -22.85 -31.58 -17.12
C GLN A 119 -22.57 -32.24 -18.48
N ALA A 120 -22.61 -33.56 -18.48
CA ALA A 120 -22.86 -34.38 -19.66
C ALA A 120 -23.90 -35.44 -19.28
#